data_AF-A0A528AB84-F1
#
_entry.id   AF-A0A528AB84-F1
#
_cell.length_a   1.000
_cell.length_b   1.000
_cell.length_c   1.000
_cell.angle_alpha   90.00
_cell.angle_beta   90.00
_cell.angle_gamma   90.00
#
_symmetry.space_group_name_H-M   'P 1'
#
loop_
_entity.id
_entity.type
_entity.pdbx_description
1 polymer ?
#
loop_
_entity_poly.entity_id
_entity_poly.type
_entity_poly.pdbx_seq_one_letter_code
_entity_poly.pdbx_strand_id
1 'polypeptide(L)'
;LADLVTMSFRTAAFSDGKWLGSWTIFYWAWWVSWAPFVGVFIARISKGRTIREFVTGVLLIPSGVTFLWFTVMGGTALHSELMGVGGLVEAVNNQDAAISLFALLEQYPGTALTSFVAIFLVAIFFISGADAASIVMGMLSSRGTLEPARGVVVLWGALAGASACVLLVMGGLQGLQTASIIAAAPFLVIMIGLCISLWMALLDDLEGRREAAAFPAESPPLTAAVAAE
;
A
#
# COMPACT_ATOMS: atom_id res chain seq x y z
N LEU A 1 -19.06 -6.24 -11.19
CA LEU A 1 -18.33 -6.67 -12.41
C LEU A 1 -18.81 -5.91 -13.66
N ALA A 2 -20.11 -5.65 -13.81
CA ALA A 2 -20.68 -4.95 -14.98
C ALA A 2 -19.96 -3.63 -15.34
N ASP A 3 -19.64 -2.80 -14.36
CA ASP A 3 -19.05 -1.47 -14.61
C ASP A 3 -17.52 -1.44 -14.62
N LEU A 4 -16.85 -2.59 -14.49
CA LEU A 4 -15.38 -2.62 -14.34
C LEU A 4 -14.69 -1.94 -15.52
N VAL A 5 -15.06 -2.32 -16.75
CA VAL A 5 -14.48 -1.75 -17.96
C VAL A 5 -14.75 -0.24 -18.02
N THR A 6 -15.99 0.18 -17.82
CA THR A 6 -16.37 1.60 -17.86
C THR A 6 -15.62 2.44 -16.83
N MET A 7 -15.44 1.94 -15.60
CA MET A 7 -14.68 2.63 -14.56
C MET A 7 -13.18 2.66 -14.85
N SER A 8 -12.61 1.60 -15.43
CA SER A 8 -11.18 1.55 -15.80
C SER A 8 -10.79 2.58 -16.87
N PHE A 9 -11.72 2.96 -17.75
CA PHE A 9 -11.49 3.94 -18.82
C PHE A 9 -12.07 5.33 -18.52
N ARG A 10 -12.54 5.60 -17.29
CA ARG A 10 -13.07 6.91 -16.93
C ARG A 10 -11.95 7.95 -16.90
N THR A 11 -12.08 8.99 -17.72
CA THR A 11 -11.13 10.11 -17.80
C THR A 11 -11.81 11.45 -17.56
N ALA A 12 -11.02 12.49 -17.29
CA ALA A 12 -11.51 13.86 -17.10
C ALA A 12 -12.13 14.47 -18.38
N ALA A 13 -11.95 13.85 -19.54
CA ALA A 13 -12.59 14.29 -20.79
C ALA A 13 -14.10 14.03 -20.79
N PHE A 14 -14.56 13.02 -20.05
CA PHE A 14 -15.97 12.59 -20.02
C PHE A 14 -16.56 12.60 -18.60
N SER A 15 -15.86 13.16 -17.61
CA SER A 15 -16.29 13.21 -16.21
C SER A 15 -15.73 14.42 -15.47
N ASP A 16 -16.25 14.70 -14.26
CA ASP A 16 -15.73 15.77 -13.41
C ASP A 16 -14.28 15.45 -13.01
N GLY A 17 -13.33 16.21 -13.58
CA GLY A 17 -11.92 16.09 -13.29
C GLY A 17 -11.58 16.31 -11.82
N LYS A 18 -12.37 17.10 -11.08
CA LYS A 18 -12.19 17.27 -9.63
C LYS A 18 -12.52 15.99 -8.88
N TRP A 19 -13.65 15.37 -9.19
CA TRP A 19 -14.04 14.07 -8.62
C TRP A 19 -13.02 12.98 -8.97
N LEU A 20 -12.55 12.94 -10.22
CA LEU A 20 -11.55 11.96 -10.63
C LEU A 20 -10.22 12.16 -9.88
N GLY A 21 -9.83 13.41 -9.66
CA GLY A 21 -8.66 13.80 -8.87
C GLY A 21 -8.73 13.39 -7.41
N SER A 22 -9.86 13.67 -6.74
CA SER A 22 -10.04 13.41 -5.30
C SER A 22 -10.26 11.93 -4.96
N TRP A 23 -10.69 11.12 -5.93
CA TRP A 23 -10.95 9.69 -5.74
C TRP A 23 -9.96 8.82 -6.52
N THR A 24 -10.20 8.63 -7.81
CA THR A 24 -9.53 7.58 -8.60
C THR A 24 -8.03 7.85 -8.71
N ILE A 25 -7.64 9.06 -9.10
CA ILE A 25 -6.22 9.44 -9.27
C ILE A 25 -5.51 9.46 -7.92
N PHE A 26 -6.14 9.99 -6.88
CA PHE A 26 -5.62 9.96 -5.53
C PHE A 26 -5.34 8.54 -5.04
N TYR A 27 -6.31 7.62 -5.14
CA TYR A 27 -6.08 6.24 -4.72
C TYR A 27 -5.02 5.54 -5.57
N TRP A 28 -4.97 5.78 -6.89
CA TRP A 28 -3.88 5.26 -7.71
C TRP A 28 -2.51 5.75 -7.26
N ALA A 29 -2.37 7.05 -7.02
CA ALA A 29 -1.13 7.62 -6.50
C ALA A 29 -0.76 7.04 -5.13
N TRP A 30 -1.73 6.94 -4.22
CA TRP A 30 -1.54 6.32 -2.91
C TRP A 30 -0.99 4.91 -3.05
N TRP A 31 -1.65 4.04 -3.82
CA TRP A 31 -1.22 2.65 -3.97
C TRP A 31 0.16 2.52 -4.63
N VAL A 32 0.44 3.35 -5.64
CA VAL A 32 1.75 3.39 -6.31
C VAL A 32 2.84 3.80 -5.32
N SER A 33 2.60 4.80 -4.47
CA SER A 33 3.59 5.26 -3.47
C SER A 33 3.89 4.19 -2.41
N TRP A 34 2.95 3.28 -2.13
CA TRP A 34 3.11 2.20 -1.16
C TRP A 34 3.70 0.92 -1.74
N ALA A 35 3.75 0.79 -3.07
CA ALA A 35 4.16 -0.43 -3.74
C ALA A 35 5.58 -0.92 -3.38
N PRO A 36 6.62 -0.08 -3.16
CA PRO A 36 7.94 -0.55 -2.69
C PRO A 36 7.87 -1.25 -1.35
N PHE A 37 7.12 -0.65 -0.42
CA PHE A 37 6.97 -1.13 0.94
C PHE A 37 6.22 -2.46 0.96
N VAL A 38 5.02 -2.47 0.35
CA VAL A 38 4.16 -3.65 0.31
C VAL A 38 4.81 -4.78 -0.51
N GLY A 39 5.44 -4.45 -1.63
CA GLY A 39 6.09 -5.42 -2.51
C GLY A 39 7.19 -6.21 -1.81
N VAL A 40 8.08 -5.54 -1.05
CA VAL A 40 9.14 -6.21 -0.27
C VAL A 40 8.54 -7.11 0.81
N PHE A 41 7.51 -6.64 1.53
CA PHE A 41 6.86 -7.43 2.57
C PHE A 41 6.23 -8.70 1.99
N ILE A 42 5.42 -8.58 0.93
CA ILE A 42 4.76 -9.71 0.30
C ILE A 42 5.79 -10.68 -0.31
N ALA A 43 6.86 -10.16 -0.94
CA ALA A 43 7.93 -11.01 -1.47
C ALA A 43 8.59 -11.88 -0.39
N ARG A 44 8.83 -11.32 0.81
CA ARG A 44 9.45 -12.07 1.93
C ARG A 44 8.58 -13.22 2.41
N ILE A 45 7.28 -13.00 2.60
CA ILE A 45 6.37 -14.04 3.09
C ILE A 45 5.96 -15.05 2.00
N SER A 46 6.30 -14.78 0.74
CA SER A 46 5.93 -15.62 -0.41
C SER A 46 7.05 -16.54 -0.91
N LYS A 47 8.16 -16.66 -0.16
CA LYS A 47 9.28 -17.54 -0.54
C LYS A 47 8.81 -18.99 -0.71
N GLY A 48 9.12 -19.59 -1.86
CA GLY A 48 8.77 -20.98 -2.19
C GLY A 48 7.36 -21.19 -2.76
N ARG A 49 6.61 -20.11 -3.04
CA ARG A 49 5.32 -20.18 -3.75
C ARG A 49 5.53 -20.10 -5.27
N THR A 50 4.65 -20.74 -6.03
CA THR A 50 4.61 -20.52 -7.48
C THR A 50 4.09 -19.12 -7.80
N ILE A 51 4.46 -18.58 -8.97
CA ILE A 51 3.98 -17.25 -9.43
C ILE A 51 2.45 -17.23 -9.47
N ARG A 52 1.81 -18.34 -9.88
CA ARG A 52 0.35 -18.46 -9.93
C ARG A 52 -0.28 -18.34 -8.54
N GLU A 53 0.20 -19.12 -7.57
CA GLU A 53 -0.30 -19.06 -6.19
C GLU A 53 -0.09 -17.68 -5.58
N PHE A 54 1.08 -17.07 -5.84
CA PHE A 54 1.40 -15.70 -5.41
C PHE A 54 0.37 -14.70 -5.96
N VAL A 55 0.18 -14.64 -7.28
CA VAL A 55 -0.73 -13.69 -7.91
C VAL A 55 -2.17 -13.90 -7.45
N THR A 56 -2.64 -15.15 -7.42
CA THR A 56 -4.01 -15.47 -6.98
C THR A 56 -4.22 -15.11 -5.51
N GLY A 57 -3.27 -15.41 -4.62
CA GLY A 57 -3.37 -15.08 -3.20
C GLY A 57 -3.37 -13.58 -2.94
N VAL A 58 -2.46 -12.83 -3.57
CA VAL A 58 -2.32 -11.38 -3.40
C VAL A 58 -3.52 -10.61 -3.97
N LEU A 59 -4.17 -11.12 -5.02
CA LEU A 59 -5.35 -10.47 -5.58
C LEU A 59 -6.62 -10.82 -4.81
N LEU A 60 -6.88 -12.11 -4.56
CA LEU A 60 -8.19 -12.55 -4.05
C LEU A 60 -8.36 -12.31 -2.54
N ILE A 61 -7.34 -12.57 -1.72
CA ILE A 61 -7.47 -12.48 -0.26
C ILE A 61 -7.74 -11.03 0.17
N PRO A 62 -6.91 -10.03 -0.20
CA PRO A 62 -7.15 -8.65 0.20
C PRO A 62 -8.44 -8.10 -0.41
N SER A 63 -8.73 -8.42 -1.67
CA SER A 63 -9.95 -7.96 -2.34
C SER A 63 -11.21 -8.50 -1.67
N GLY A 64 -11.20 -9.76 -1.19
CA GLY A 64 -12.31 -10.33 -0.43
C GLY A 64 -12.54 -9.64 0.90
N VAL A 65 -11.46 -9.35 1.64
CA VAL A 65 -11.54 -8.61 2.92
C VAL A 65 -12.05 -7.19 2.68
N THR A 66 -11.51 -6.49 1.70
CA THR A 66 -11.95 -5.13 1.32
C THR A 66 -13.41 -5.13 0.88
N PHE A 67 -13.83 -6.10 0.07
CA PHE A 67 -15.22 -6.24 -0.35
C PHE A 67 -16.17 -6.43 0.83
N LEU A 68 -15.83 -7.31 1.77
CA LEU A 68 -16.63 -7.54 2.97
C LEU A 68 -16.70 -6.28 3.83
N TRP A 69 -15.56 -5.61 4.06
CA TRP A 69 -15.50 -4.38 4.84
C TRP A 69 -16.37 -3.27 4.25
N PHE A 70 -16.24 -2.98 2.95
CA PHE A 70 -17.03 -1.93 2.30
C PHE A 70 -18.51 -2.29 2.22
N THR A 71 -18.85 -3.57 2.03
CA THR A 71 -20.25 -4.01 1.99
C THR A 71 -20.91 -3.84 3.37
N VAL A 72 -20.22 -4.23 4.44
CA VAL A 72 -20.74 -4.07 5.81
C VAL A 72 -20.77 -2.60 6.20
N MET A 73 -19.62 -1.90 6.22
CA MET A 73 -19.53 -0.54 6.73
C MET A 73 -20.20 0.48 5.80
N GLY A 74 -19.89 0.42 4.51
CA GLY A 74 -20.48 1.32 3.51
C GLY A 74 -21.97 1.04 3.27
N GLY A 75 -22.37 -0.23 3.23
CA GLY A 75 -23.78 -0.62 3.14
C GLY A 75 -24.60 -0.16 4.35
N THR A 76 -24.03 -0.29 5.56
CA THR A 76 -24.69 0.19 6.79
C THR A 76 -24.82 1.71 6.79
N ALA A 77 -23.77 2.44 6.42
CA ALA A 77 -23.81 3.90 6.29
C ALA A 77 -24.86 4.37 5.27
N LEU A 78 -24.91 3.73 4.09
CA LEU A 78 -25.90 4.04 3.06
C LEU A 78 -27.32 3.72 3.52
N HIS A 79 -27.52 2.59 4.21
CA HIS A 79 -28.82 2.23 4.75
C HIS A 79 -29.29 3.23 5.81
N SER A 80 -28.40 3.63 6.73
CA SER A 80 -28.68 4.71 7.68
C SER A 80 -29.10 5.99 6.99
N GLU A 81 -28.35 6.43 5.97
CA GLU A 81 -28.59 7.73 5.32
C GLU A 81 -29.87 7.75 4.49
N LEU A 82 -30.17 6.66 3.80
CA LEU A 82 -31.31 6.60 2.88
C LEU A 82 -32.62 6.16 3.55
N MET A 83 -32.53 5.28 4.55
CA MET A 83 -33.70 4.58 5.12
C MET A 83 -33.78 4.66 6.65
N GLY A 84 -32.73 5.17 7.31
CA GLY A 84 -32.58 5.17 8.76
C GLY A 84 -32.64 6.57 9.38
N VAL A 85 -31.81 6.77 10.41
CA VAL A 85 -31.75 8.01 11.19
C VAL A 85 -31.19 9.18 10.36
N GLY A 86 -30.32 8.89 9.39
CA GLY A 86 -29.65 9.89 8.57
C GLY A 86 -28.62 10.74 9.32
N GLY A 87 -28.23 11.86 8.71
CA GLY A 87 -27.35 12.86 9.31
C GLY A 87 -25.85 12.58 9.16
N LEU A 88 -25.46 11.50 8.48
CA LEU A 88 -24.04 11.19 8.25
C LEU A 88 -23.41 12.16 7.27
N VAL A 89 -24.15 12.57 6.23
CA VAL A 89 -23.67 13.56 5.26
C VAL A 89 -23.44 14.91 5.92
N GLU A 90 -24.36 15.33 6.79
CA GLU A 90 -24.22 16.58 7.55
C GLU A 90 -23.04 16.52 8.51
N ALA A 91 -22.87 15.42 9.24
CA ALA A 91 -21.72 15.24 10.13
C ALA A 91 -20.37 15.35 9.39
N VAL A 92 -20.26 14.71 8.23
CA VAL A 92 -19.04 14.78 7.39
C VAL A 92 -18.80 16.18 6.84
N ASN A 93 -19.85 16.86 6.37
CA ASN A 93 -19.71 18.22 5.82
C ASN A 93 -19.30 19.24 6.90
N ASN A 94 -19.72 19.04 8.14
CA ASN A 94 -19.45 19.97 9.24
C ASN A 94 -18.13 19.69 9.98
N GLN A 95 -17.70 18.43 10.07
CA GLN A 95 -16.60 18.02 10.95
C GLN A 95 -15.58 17.07 10.29
N ASP A 96 -15.55 17.02 8.96
CA ASP A 96 -14.62 16.25 8.14
C ASP A 96 -14.92 14.74 8.08
N ALA A 97 -14.33 14.05 7.09
CA ALA A 97 -14.58 12.64 6.80
C ALA A 97 -14.16 11.71 7.95
N ALA A 98 -13.24 12.14 8.82
CA ALA A 98 -12.74 11.36 9.95
C ALA A 98 -13.84 11.03 10.99
N ILE A 99 -14.88 11.86 11.10
CA ILE A 99 -15.97 11.65 12.06
C ILE A 99 -17.02 10.66 11.56
N SER A 100 -17.10 10.42 10.25
CA SER A 100 -18.13 9.54 9.64
C SER A 100 -18.31 8.19 10.33
N LEU A 101 -17.19 7.54 10.70
CA LEU A 101 -17.21 6.26 11.39
C LEU A 101 -17.86 6.37 12.78
N PHE A 102 -17.50 7.39 13.55
CA PHE A 102 -18.00 7.58 14.91
C PHE A 102 -19.46 8.02 14.92
N ALA A 103 -19.84 8.90 13.99
CA ALA A 103 -21.24 9.28 13.77
C ALA A 103 -22.12 8.07 13.41
N LEU A 104 -21.59 7.11 12.64
CA LEU A 104 -22.29 5.86 12.36
C LEU A 104 -22.41 4.99 13.61
N LEU A 105 -21.33 4.85 14.39
CA LEU A 105 -21.34 4.03 15.62
C LEU A 105 -22.26 4.61 16.72
N GLU A 106 -22.49 5.92 16.72
CA GLU A 106 -23.45 6.58 17.62
C GLU A 106 -24.90 6.14 17.38
N GLN A 107 -25.22 5.65 16.18
CA GLN A 107 -26.57 5.15 15.86
C GLN A 107 -26.84 3.74 16.38
N TYR A 108 -25.82 3.04 16.88
CA TYR A 108 -25.92 1.67 17.35
C TYR A 108 -25.67 1.57 18.86
N PRO A 109 -26.30 0.62 19.57
CA PRO A 109 -26.07 0.43 20.99
C PRO A 109 -24.61 0.04 21.27
N GLY A 110 -24.06 0.54 22.37
CA GLY A 110 -22.68 0.25 22.77
C GLY A 110 -21.62 1.17 22.17
N THR A 111 -22.00 2.34 21.65
CA THR A 111 -21.11 3.34 21.04
C THR A 111 -19.81 3.57 21.78
N ALA A 112 -19.85 3.76 23.11
CA ALA A 112 -18.64 4.02 23.89
C ALA A 112 -17.59 2.90 23.75
N LEU A 113 -18.04 1.64 23.76
CA LEU A 113 -17.17 0.48 23.58
C LEU A 113 -16.68 0.37 22.14
N THR A 114 -17.58 0.48 21.15
CA THR A 114 -17.22 0.34 19.74
C THR A 114 -16.30 1.47 19.27
N SER A 115 -16.52 2.69 19.72
CA SER A 115 -15.67 3.85 19.44
C SER A 115 -14.30 3.71 20.10
N PHE A 116 -14.24 3.23 21.34
CA PHE A 116 -12.97 2.92 22.00
C PHE A 116 -12.17 1.86 21.24
N VAL A 117 -12.84 0.77 20.83
CA VAL A 117 -12.22 -0.30 20.02
C VAL A 117 -11.75 0.25 18.66
N ALA A 118 -12.54 1.08 18.00
CA ALA A 118 -12.17 1.70 16.73
C ALA A 118 -10.92 2.58 16.85
N ILE A 119 -10.86 3.45 17.86
CA ILE A 119 -9.68 4.30 18.14
C ILE A 119 -8.46 3.42 18.42
N PHE A 120 -8.62 2.39 19.24
CA PHE A 120 -7.54 1.47 19.57
C PHE A 120 -7.02 0.71 18.35
N LEU A 121 -7.91 0.23 17.47
CA LEU A 121 -7.55 -0.43 16.21
C LEU A 121 -6.81 0.53 15.28
N VAL A 122 -7.31 1.75 15.10
CA VAL A 122 -6.64 2.78 14.29
C VAL A 122 -5.23 3.05 14.84
N ALA A 123 -5.06 3.15 16.16
CA ALA A 123 -3.76 3.35 16.77
C ALA A 123 -2.80 2.17 16.51
N ILE A 124 -3.26 0.93 16.67
CA ILE A 124 -2.43 -0.25 16.38
C ILE A 124 -2.07 -0.32 14.89
N PHE A 125 -3.02 -0.10 13.97
CA PHE A 125 -2.74 -0.11 12.53
C PHE A 125 -1.77 1.00 12.13
N PHE A 126 -1.88 2.18 12.74
CA PHE A 126 -0.95 3.28 12.51
C PHE A 126 0.46 2.95 13.02
N ILE A 127 0.58 2.47 14.27
CA ILE A 127 1.89 2.15 14.88
C ILE A 127 2.57 1.01 14.13
N SER A 128 1.85 -0.07 13.86
CA SER A 128 2.40 -1.25 13.16
C SER A 128 2.75 -0.92 11.71
N GLY A 129 1.93 -0.13 11.01
CA GLY A 129 2.22 0.34 9.66
C GLY A 129 3.44 1.27 9.63
N ALA A 130 3.55 2.22 10.57
CA ALA A 130 4.68 3.14 10.66
C ALA A 130 6.00 2.41 10.97
N ASP A 131 5.97 1.41 11.85
CA ASP A 131 7.13 0.58 12.18
C ASP A 131 7.61 -0.19 10.93
N ALA A 132 6.70 -0.89 10.26
CA ALA A 132 7.03 -1.64 9.05
C ALA A 132 7.58 -0.74 7.94
N ALA A 133 6.97 0.44 7.72
CA ALA A 133 7.43 1.40 6.73
C ALA A 133 8.85 1.92 7.06
N SER A 134 9.11 2.23 8.33
CA SER A 134 10.40 2.74 8.79
C SER A 134 11.52 1.71 8.61
N ILE A 135 11.22 0.43 8.86
CA ILE A 135 12.16 -0.67 8.62
C ILE A 135 12.49 -0.76 7.13
N VAL A 136 11.49 -0.75 6.23
CA VAL A 136 11.76 -0.83 4.79
C VAL A 136 12.57 0.37 4.29
N MET A 137 12.25 1.58 4.73
CA MET A 137 13.06 2.76 4.40
C MET A 137 14.50 2.63 4.89
N GLY A 138 14.68 2.06 6.09
CA GLY A 138 16.00 1.73 6.63
C GLY A 138 16.77 0.73 5.76
N MET A 139 16.10 -0.34 5.30
CA MET A 139 16.69 -1.35 4.41
C MET A 139 17.14 -0.71 3.08
N LEU A 140 16.27 0.08 2.45
CA LEU A 140 16.55 0.77 1.20
C LEU A 140 17.70 1.78 1.33
N SER A 141 17.82 2.43 2.48
CA SER A 141 18.91 3.37 2.79
C SER A 141 20.22 2.70 3.18
N SER A 142 20.20 1.38 3.40
CA SER A 142 21.32 0.60 3.94
C SER A 142 21.73 -0.55 3.01
N ARG A 143 21.75 -0.28 1.69
CA ARG A 143 22.14 -1.24 0.63
C ARG A 143 21.30 -2.53 0.62
N GLY A 144 20.05 -2.48 1.09
CA GLY A 144 19.15 -3.62 1.10
C GLY A 144 19.42 -4.62 2.23
N THR A 145 20.16 -4.26 3.28
CA THR A 145 20.28 -5.10 4.49
C THR A 145 18.89 -5.43 5.05
N LEU A 146 18.69 -6.67 5.51
CA LEU A 146 17.42 -7.11 6.10
C LEU A 146 17.22 -6.58 7.52
N GLU A 147 18.31 -6.24 8.20
CA GLU A 147 18.35 -5.73 9.57
C GLU A 147 19.05 -4.37 9.58
N PRO A 148 18.33 -3.28 9.27
CA PRO A 148 18.91 -1.94 9.27
C PRO A 148 19.21 -1.48 10.69
N ALA A 149 20.22 -0.63 10.85
CA ALA A 149 20.59 -0.08 12.15
C ALA A 149 19.40 0.69 12.75
N ARG A 150 19.13 0.46 14.05
CA ARG A 150 17.97 1.06 14.76
C ARG A 150 17.90 2.58 14.62
N GLY A 151 19.05 3.26 14.61
CA GLY A 151 19.10 4.72 14.43
C GLY A 151 18.55 5.19 13.07
N VAL A 152 18.78 4.42 12.00
CA VAL A 152 18.26 4.73 10.66
C VAL A 152 16.75 4.52 10.60
N VAL A 153 16.24 3.46 11.25
CA VAL A 153 14.80 3.18 11.34
C VAL A 153 14.10 4.29 12.11
N VAL A 154 14.62 4.68 13.27
CA VAL A 154 14.06 5.77 14.09
C VAL A 154 14.09 7.10 13.33
N LEU A 155 15.17 7.39 12.60
CA LEU A 155 15.27 8.59 11.76
C LEU A 155 14.13 8.64 10.73
N TRP A 156 13.92 7.55 9.98
CA TRP A 156 12.86 7.50 8.97
C TRP A 156 11.46 7.58 9.58
N GLY A 157 11.22 6.91 10.71
CA GLY A 157 9.96 7.02 11.43
C GLY A 157 9.68 8.44 11.92
N ALA A 158 10.69 9.12 12.48
CA ALA A 158 10.58 10.50 12.92
C ALA A 158 10.34 11.48 11.75
N LEU A 159 11.04 11.30 10.62
CA LEU A 159 10.84 12.11 9.42
C LEU A 159 9.43 11.91 8.84
N ALA A 160 8.95 10.67 8.74
CA ALA A 160 7.60 10.38 8.27
C ALA A 160 6.52 11.00 9.19
N GLY A 161 6.69 10.89 10.51
CA GLY A 161 5.81 11.53 11.49
C GLY A 161 5.84 13.05 11.40
N ALA A 162 7.02 13.65 11.25
CA ALA A 162 7.15 15.09 11.06
C ALA A 162 6.47 15.57 9.77
N SER A 163 6.65 14.84 8.66
CA SER A 163 5.95 15.13 7.40
C SER A 163 4.43 15.02 7.55
N ALA A 164 3.93 14.00 8.24
CA ALA A 164 2.50 13.86 8.50
C ALA A 164 1.96 15.04 9.33
N CYS A 165 2.64 15.44 10.40
CA CYS A 165 2.24 16.61 11.20
C CYS A 165 2.20 17.89 10.37
N VAL A 166 3.21 18.15 9.54
CA VAL A 166 3.27 19.34 8.68
C VAL A 166 2.12 19.34 7.68
N LEU A 167 1.86 18.22 7.00
CA LEU A 167 0.79 18.12 6.00
C LEU A 167 -0.60 18.26 6.63
N LEU A 168 -0.80 17.70 7.83
CA LEU A 168 -2.05 17.86 8.58
C LEU A 168 -2.30 19.33 8.95
N VAL A 169 -1.28 20.04 9.43
CA VAL A 169 -1.41 21.46 9.82
C VAL A 169 -1.59 22.38 8.61
N MET A 170 -0.89 22.12 7.50
CA MET A 170 -0.90 23.00 6.33
C MET A 170 -2.13 22.85 5.44
N GLY A 171 -2.70 21.65 5.32
CA GLY A 171 -3.77 21.41 4.36
C GLY A 171 -4.69 20.24 4.68
N GLY A 172 -4.58 19.62 5.85
CA GLY A 172 -5.40 18.48 6.25
C GLY A 172 -5.41 17.36 5.21
N LEU A 173 -6.59 16.78 4.98
CA LEU A 173 -6.79 15.73 3.98
C LEU A 173 -6.37 16.18 2.57
N GLN A 174 -6.73 17.39 2.15
CA GLN A 174 -6.43 17.88 0.80
C GLN A 174 -4.92 18.07 0.58
N GLY A 175 -4.21 18.54 1.61
CA GLY A 175 -2.74 18.63 1.61
C GLY A 175 -2.10 17.25 1.45
N LEU A 176 -2.57 16.27 2.21
CA LEU A 176 -2.12 14.88 2.13
C LEU A 176 -2.36 14.26 0.74
N GLN A 177 -3.56 14.47 0.17
CA GLN A 177 -3.91 13.98 -1.17
C GLN A 177 -2.99 14.56 -2.24
N THR A 178 -2.77 15.88 -2.21
CA THR A 178 -1.93 16.57 -3.18
C THR A 178 -0.47 16.11 -3.08
N ALA A 179 0.06 16.03 -1.86
CA ALA A 179 1.43 15.56 -1.63
C ALA A 179 1.64 14.12 -2.11
N SER A 180 0.66 13.23 -1.87
CA SER A 180 0.72 11.84 -2.34
C SER A 180 0.75 11.76 -3.86
N ILE A 181 -0.09 12.52 -4.56
CA ILE A 181 -0.11 12.55 -6.03
C ILE A 181 1.23 13.03 -6.60
N ILE A 182 1.79 14.10 -6.06
CA ILE A 182 3.08 14.65 -6.51
C ILE A 182 4.22 13.64 -6.25
N ALA A 183 4.23 13.01 -5.07
CA ALA A 183 5.26 12.04 -4.71
C ALA A 183 5.18 10.74 -5.53
N ALA A 184 3.97 10.29 -5.89
CA ALA A 184 3.77 9.06 -6.65
C ALA A 184 4.08 9.21 -8.15
N ALA A 185 3.93 10.40 -8.72
CA ALA A 185 4.13 10.66 -10.15
C ALA A 185 5.50 10.20 -10.69
N PRO A 186 6.66 10.56 -10.10
CA PRO A 186 7.95 10.04 -10.57
C PRO A 186 8.09 8.53 -10.33
N PHE A 187 7.50 8.02 -9.25
CA PHE A 187 7.56 6.61 -8.92
C PHE A 187 6.76 5.74 -9.91
N LEU A 188 5.71 6.29 -10.52
CA LEU A 188 4.97 5.61 -11.59
C LEU A 188 5.86 5.24 -12.77
N VAL A 189 6.80 6.12 -13.16
CA VAL A 189 7.76 5.84 -14.24
C VAL A 189 8.66 4.67 -13.86
N ILE A 190 9.11 4.62 -12.60
CA ILE A 190 9.89 3.50 -12.07
C ILE A 190 9.07 2.21 -12.11
N MET A 191 7.79 2.26 -11.74
CA MET A 191 6.88 1.11 -11.76
C MET A 191 6.75 0.50 -13.16
N ILE A 192 6.63 1.34 -14.19
CA ILE A 192 6.58 0.87 -15.60
C ILE A 192 7.89 0.15 -15.94
N GLY A 193 9.04 0.71 -15.55
CA GLY A 193 10.34 0.07 -15.71
C GLY A 193 10.44 -1.27 -14.98
N LEU A 194 9.88 -1.39 -13.78
CA LEU A 194 9.84 -2.65 -13.02
C LEU A 194 8.98 -3.71 -13.73
N CYS A 195 7.84 -3.33 -14.31
CA CYS A 195 7.00 -4.25 -15.10
C CYS A 195 7.76 -4.78 -16.32
N ILE A 196 8.47 -3.92 -17.05
CA ILE A 196 9.27 -4.31 -18.21
C ILE A 196 10.43 -5.22 -17.77
N SER A 197 11.13 -4.86 -16.70
CA SER A 197 12.23 -5.65 -16.14
C SER A 197 11.76 -7.04 -15.69
N LEU A 198 10.61 -7.13 -15.02
CA LEU A 198 10.01 -8.40 -14.62
C LEU A 198 9.63 -9.25 -15.84
N TRP A 199 9.03 -8.64 -16.86
CA TRP A 199 8.68 -9.34 -18.10
C TRP A 199 9.93 -9.92 -18.78
N MET A 200 10.99 -9.13 -18.94
CA MET A 200 12.26 -9.59 -19.50
C MET A 200 12.87 -10.72 -18.66
N ALA A 201 12.90 -10.56 -17.33
CA ALA A 201 13.46 -11.56 -16.43
C ALA A 201 12.70 -12.91 -16.50
N LEU A 202 11.39 -12.88 -16.71
CA LEU A 202 10.58 -14.09 -16.90
C LEU A 202 10.82 -14.73 -18.28
N LEU A 203 11.02 -13.93 -19.33
CA LEU A 203 11.39 -14.46 -20.65
C LEU A 203 12.77 -15.12 -20.64
N ASP A 204 13.76 -14.49 -20.00
CA ASP A 204 15.11 -15.05 -19.87
C ASP A 204 15.12 -16.38 -19.09
N ASP A 205 14.23 -16.50 -18.09
CA ASP A 205 14.02 -17.73 -17.31
C ASP A 205 13.37 -18.84 -18.16
N LEU A 206 12.36 -18.50 -18.96
CA LEU A 206 11.71 -19.43 -19.91
C LEU A 206 12.65 -19.90 -21.02
N GLU A 207 13.54 -19.03 -21.50
CA GLU A 207 14.52 -19.34 -22.53
C GLU A 207 15.76 -20.07 -22.00
N GLY A 208 15.83 -20.35 -20.69
CA GLY A 208 16.95 -21.05 -20.04
C GLY A 208 18.27 -20.26 -20.04
N ARG A 209 18.24 -18.97 -20.39
CA ARG A 209 19.43 -18.12 -20.52
C ARG A 209 20.07 -17.78 -19.18
N ARG A 210 19.32 -17.92 -18.08
CA ARG A 210 19.79 -17.68 -16.72
C ARG A 210 20.70 -18.80 -16.19
N GLU A 211 20.49 -20.04 -16.61
CA GLU A 211 21.35 -21.17 -16.23
C GLU A 211 22.70 -21.12 -16.95
N ALA A 212 22.74 -20.64 -18.20
CA ALA A 212 23.98 -20.49 -18.97
C ALA A 212 24.95 -19.42 -18.42
N ALA A 213 24.44 -18.44 -17.67
CA ALA A 213 25.25 -17.39 -17.04
C ALA A 213 25.67 -17.70 -15.59
N ALA A 214 25.02 -18.67 -14.93
CA ALA A 214 25.18 -18.93 -13.50
C ALA A 214 26.24 -20.00 -13.15
N PHE A 215 26.82 -20.70 -14.12
CA PHE A 215 27.93 -21.64 -13.87
C PHE A 215 29.04 -21.55 -14.94
N PRO A 216 30.01 -20.62 -14.80
CA PRO A 216 31.38 -21.00 -15.08
C PRO A 216 31.74 -22.10 -14.08
N ALA A 217 32.22 -23.25 -14.56
CA ALA A 217 32.59 -24.42 -13.78
C ALA A 217 33.28 -24.04 -12.45
N GLU A 218 32.87 -24.68 -11.35
CA GLU A 218 33.54 -24.60 -10.05
C GLU A 218 35.06 -24.61 -10.26
N SER A 219 35.72 -23.56 -9.79
CA SER A 219 37.17 -23.57 -9.67
C SER A 219 37.56 -24.76 -8.77
N PRO A 220 38.57 -25.55 -9.15
CA PRO A 220 38.94 -26.73 -8.38
C PRO A 220 39.30 -26.33 -6.94
N PRO A 221 39.03 -27.21 -5.95
CA PRO A 221 39.26 -26.89 -4.55
C PRO A 221 40.71 -26.49 -4.31
N LEU A 222 40.89 -25.40 -3.55
CA LEU A 222 42.17 -24.77 -3.16
C LEU A 222 43.20 -25.74 -2.53
N THR A 223 42.79 -26.95 -2.18
CA THR A 223 43.66 -28.02 -1.68
C THR A 223 44.68 -28.53 -2.71
N ALA A 224 44.48 -28.29 -4.01
CA ALA A 224 45.45 -28.68 -5.04
C ALA A 224 46.63 -27.70 -5.21
N ALA A 225 46.50 -26.46 -4.73
CA ALA A 225 47.54 -25.42 -4.89
C ALA A 225 48.61 -25.42 -3.80
N VAL A 226 48.37 -26.10 -2.67
CA VAL A 226 49.29 -26.14 -1.52
C VAL A 226 50.22 -27.36 -1.56
N ALA A 227 50.02 -28.29 -2.51
CA ALA A 227 50.88 -29.47 -2.68
C ALA A 227 52.07 -29.25 -3.64
N ALA A 228 52.30 -28.02 -4.09
CA ALA A 228 53.30 -27.68 -5.10
C ALA A 228 54.31 -26.59 -4.65
N GLU A 229 54.42 -26.32 -3.36
CA GLU A 229 55.55 -25.57 -2.76
C GLU A 229 56.30 -26.44 -1.75
#